data_AF-B7QCU9-F1
#
_entry.id   AF-B7QCU9-F1
#
_cell.length_a   1.000
_cell.length_b   1.000
_cell.length_c   1.000
_cell.angle_alpha   90.00
_cell.angle_beta   90.00
_cell.angle_gamma   90.00
#
_symmetry.space_group_name_H-M   'P 1'
#
loop_
_entity.id
_entity.type
_entity.pdbx_description
1 polymer ?
#
loop_
_entity_poly.entity_id
_entity_poly.type
_entity_poly.pdbx_seq_one_letter_code
_entity_poly.pdbx_strand_id
1 'polypeptide(L)'
;MARMLSSEMSVYYGRIPAEEIAKGGPIDTTKYPGSLGLTLELCAGIVDKSSMSREETMQQEILEECGYNVPLSGIHKVTSFR
;
A
#
# COMPACT_ATOMS: atom_id res chain seq x y z
N MET A 1 4.24 10.37 10.77
CA MET A 1 4.04 10.22 9.31
C MET A 1 3.47 8.83 9.11
N ALA A 2 2.17 8.72 8.85
CA ALA A 2 1.61 7.48 8.33
C ALA A 2 1.84 7.51 6.83
N ARG A 3 2.75 6.68 6.31
CA ARG A 3 2.80 6.34 4.88
C ARG A 3 1.58 5.46 4.63
N MET A 4 0.41 6.09 4.58
CA MET A 4 -0.84 5.41 4.30
C MET A 4 -0.80 5.01 2.83
N LEU A 5 -0.78 3.71 2.63
CA LEU A 5 -0.72 2.93 1.41
C LEU A 5 -1.57 3.55 0.28
N SER A 6 -0.98 3.66 -0.90
CA SER A 6 -1.60 4.29 -2.08
C SER A 6 -2.43 3.30 -2.91
N SER A 7 -2.34 2.00 -2.63
CA SER A 7 -2.96 0.93 -3.41
C SER A 7 -4.45 0.75 -3.08
N GLU A 8 -4.84 0.82 -1.82
CA GLU A 8 -6.21 0.55 -1.34
C GLU A 8 -7.20 1.59 -1.88
N MET A 9 -6.72 2.84 -2.03
CA MET A 9 -7.54 3.93 -2.54
C MET A 9 -7.94 3.69 -4.00
N SER A 10 -7.06 3.07 -4.79
CA SER A 10 -7.33 2.76 -6.20
C SER A 10 -8.39 1.67 -6.36
N VAL A 11 -8.33 0.63 -5.51
CA VAL A 11 -9.29 -0.47 -5.53
C VAL A 11 -10.66 0.02 -5.11
N TYR A 12 -10.73 0.77 -4.00
CA TYR A 12 -11.98 1.38 -3.53
C TYR A 12 -12.61 2.24 -4.62
N TYR A 13 -11.82 3.13 -5.24
CA TYR A 13 -12.30 4.03 -6.29
C TYR A 13 -12.83 3.26 -7.51
N GLY A 14 -12.16 2.17 -7.90
CA GLY A 14 -12.61 1.28 -8.97
C GLY A 14 -13.93 0.53 -8.68
N ARG A 15 -14.42 0.53 -7.44
CA ARG A 15 -15.74 -0.03 -7.09
C ARG A 15 -16.89 0.96 -7.29
N ILE A 16 -16.59 2.24 -7.56
CA ILE A 16 -17.61 3.28 -7.70
C ILE A 16 -17.95 3.43 -9.20
N PRO A 17 -19.24 3.44 -9.59
CA PRO A 17 -19.66 3.63 -10.97
C PRO A 17 -19.10 4.94 -11.57
N ALA A 18 -18.62 4.86 -12.81
CA ALA A 18 -17.94 5.96 -13.48
C ALA A 18 -18.86 7.20 -13.63
N GLU A 19 -20.16 7.01 -13.79
CA GLU A 19 -21.15 8.08 -13.86
C GLU A 19 -21.32 8.85 -12.54
N GLU A 20 -21.06 8.21 -11.39
CA GLU A 20 -21.07 8.90 -10.10
C GLU A 20 -19.77 9.64 -9.85
N ILE A 21 -18.65 9.04 -10.24
CA ILE A 21 -17.34 9.70 -10.26
C ILE A 21 -17.37 10.95 -11.14
N ALA A 22 -17.96 10.85 -12.34
CA ALA A 22 -18.01 11.95 -13.32
C ALA A 22 -18.78 13.17 -12.84
N LYS A 23 -19.63 13.04 -11.80
CA LYS A 23 -20.33 14.17 -11.17
C LYS A 23 -19.37 15.08 -10.38
N GLY A 24 -18.17 14.61 -10.05
CA GLY A 24 -17.12 15.43 -9.42
C GLY A 24 -17.41 15.88 -7.98
N GLY A 25 -18.35 15.21 -7.29
CA GLY A 25 -18.74 15.51 -5.92
C GLY A 25 -18.12 14.56 -4.88
N PRO A 26 -18.37 14.80 -3.59
CA PRO A 26 -18.00 13.86 -2.53
C PRO A 26 -18.60 12.48 -2.78
N ILE A 27 -17.81 11.43 -2.55
CA ILE A 27 -18.29 10.05 -2.59
C ILE A 27 -19.13 9.79 -1.34
N ASP A 28 -20.34 9.26 -1.54
CA ASP A 28 -21.19 8.82 -0.45
C ASP A 28 -20.63 7.52 0.16
N THR A 29 -19.94 7.65 1.29
CA THR A 29 -19.33 6.52 2.02
C THR A 29 -20.35 5.66 2.78
N THR A 30 -21.61 6.09 2.86
CA THR A 30 -22.70 5.25 3.38
C THR A 30 -23.19 4.29 2.31
N LYS A 31 -23.19 4.74 1.04
CA LYS A 31 -23.51 3.92 -0.13
C LYS A 31 -22.34 3.03 -0.55
N TYR A 32 -21.11 3.54 -0.49
CA TYR A 32 -19.88 2.81 -0.79
C TYR A 32 -19.05 2.66 0.49
N PRO A 33 -19.24 1.60 1.28
CA PRO A 33 -18.49 1.43 2.50
C PRO A 33 -17.01 1.19 2.21
N GLY A 34 -16.12 1.66 3.08
CA GLY A 34 -14.66 1.51 2.93
C GLY A 34 -14.19 0.06 2.79
N SER A 35 -14.99 -0.91 3.24
CA SER A 35 -14.74 -2.34 3.05
C SER A 35 -14.62 -2.75 1.57
N LEU A 36 -15.17 -1.95 0.64
CA LEU A 36 -15.03 -2.17 -0.81
C LEU A 36 -13.58 -2.02 -1.31
N GLY A 37 -12.74 -1.31 -0.54
CA GLY A 37 -11.31 -1.12 -0.82
C GLY A 37 -10.38 -2.10 -0.12
N LEU A 38 -10.89 -3.02 0.70
CA LEU A 38 -10.03 -3.94 1.44
C LEU A 38 -9.42 -4.99 0.52
N THR A 39 -8.09 -5.02 0.49
CA THR A 39 -7.29 -6.01 -0.23
C THR A 39 -6.31 -6.70 0.70
N LEU A 40 -5.85 -7.88 0.28
CA LEU A 40 -4.71 -8.56 0.90
C LEU A 40 -3.53 -8.39 -0.02
N GLU A 41 -2.51 -7.67 0.45
CA GLU A 41 -1.33 -7.31 -0.32
C GLU A 41 -0.06 -7.77 0.41
N LEU A 42 1.04 -7.89 -0.34
CA LEU A 42 2.35 -8.08 0.27
C LEU A 42 2.82 -6.73 0.82
N CYS A 43 3.44 -6.74 2.00
CA CYS A 43 4.15 -5.57 2.53
C CYS A 43 5.15 -5.05 1.49
N ALA A 44 5.05 -3.78 1.16
CA ALA A 44 5.79 -3.19 0.05
C ALA A 44 5.98 -1.70 0.25
N GLY A 45 7.16 -1.20 -0.11
CA GLY A 45 7.45 0.23 -0.14
C GLY A 45 8.33 0.62 -1.31
N ILE A 46 8.35 1.91 -1.61
CA ILE A 46 9.15 2.48 -2.70
C ILE A 46 10.60 2.62 -2.23
N VAL A 47 11.55 2.16 -3.04
CA VAL A 47 12.98 2.42 -2.83
C VAL A 47 13.30 3.84 -3.31
N ASP A 48 13.10 4.83 -2.43
CA ASP A 48 13.24 6.27 -2.71
C ASP A 48 14.44 6.95 -2.05
N LYS A 49 15.08 6.27 -1.08
CA LYS A 49 16.23 6.80 -0.33
C LYS A 49 17.54 6.27 -0.90
N SER A 50 18.37 7.15 -1.42
CA SER A 50 19.68 6.80 -1.98
C SER A 50 20.68 6.26 -0.94
N SER A 51 20.46 6.56 0.33
CA SER A 51 21.32 6.14 1.45
C SER A 51 20.98 4.76 2.02
N MET A 52 19.96 4.08 1.49
CA MET A 52 19.50 2.78 1.99
C MET A 52 19.60 1.70 0.91
N SER A 53 20.01 0.51 1.33
CA SER A 53 19.87 -0.71 0.53
C SER A 53 18.40 -1.11 0.41
N ARG A 54 18.11 -2.06 -0.50
CA ARG A 54 16.76 -2.59 -0.69
C ARG A 54 16.32 -3.36 0.55
N GLU A 55 17.25 -4.05 1.18
CA GLU A 55 17.05 -4.85 2.38
C GLU A 55 16.77 -3.96 3.60
N GLU A 56 17.49 -2.85 3.78
CA GLU A 56 17.19 -1.86 4.82
C GLU A 56 15.84 -1.19 4.59
N THR A 57 15.48 -0.91 3.34
CA THR A 57 14.15 -0.39 2.98
C THR A 57 13.08 -1.41 3.36
N MET A 58 13.24 -2.68 2.98
CA MET A 58 12.31 -3.75 3.34
C MET A 58 12.17 -3.90 4.86
N GLN A 59 13.26 -3.86 5.62
CA GLN A 59 13.22 -3.93 7.07
C GLN A 59 12.38 -2.79 7.67
N GLN A 60 12.55 -1.57 7.17
CA GLN A 60 11.78 -0.41 7.59
C GLN A 60 10.28 -0.59 7.29
N GLU A 61 9.92 -0.99 6.07
CA GLU A 61 8.52 -1.15 5.67
C GLU A 61 7.84 -2.32 6.41
N ILE A 62 8.56 -3.44 6.65
CA ILE A 62 8.06 -4.54 7.47
C ILE A 62 7.75 -4.08 8.90
N LEU A 63 8.58 -3.19 9.46
CA LEU A 63 8.32 -2.62 10.78
C LEU A 63 7.12 -1.66 10.76
N GLU A 64 7.03 -0.79 9.75
CA GLU A 64 5.98 0.23 9.64
C GLU A 64 4.58 -0.38 9.36
N GLU A 65 4.49 -1.35 8.45
CA GLU A 65 3.21 -1.90 7.97
C GLU A 65 2.78 -3.14 8.75
N CYS A 66 3.74 -4.00 9.11
CA CYS A 66 3.45 -5.30 9.73
C CYS A 66 3.83 -5.36 11.21
N GLY A 67 4.57 -4.37 11.74
CA GLY A 67 4.99 -4.33 13.14
C GLY A 67 6.10 -5.33 13.51
N TYR A 68 6.79 -5.93 12.53
CA TYR A 68 7.87 -6.89 12.81
C TYR A 68 9.25 -6.24 12.68
N ASN A 69 10.06 -6.34 13.75
CA ASN A 69 11.47 -5.97 13.70
C ASN A 69 12.32 -7.19 13.31
N VAL A 70 12.50 -7.40 12.00
CA VAL A 70 13.27 -8.54 11.48
C VAL A 70 14.76 -8.18 11.34
N PRO A 71 15.70 -9.09 11.63
CA PRO A 71 17.11 -8.84 11.36
C PRO A 71 17.39 -8.84 9.86
N LEU A 72 18.32 -8.00 9.39
CA LEU A 72 18.73 -7.96 7.96
C LEU A 72 19.18 -9.32 7.43
N SER A 73 19.83 -10.13 8.27
CA SER A 73 20.26 -11.49 7.91
C SER A 73 19.10 -12.46 7.63
N GLY A 74 17.87 -12.13 8.04
CA GLY A 74 16.66 -12.89 7.73
C GLY A 74 15.93 -12.42 6.46
N ILE A 75 16.41 -11.36 5.81
CA ILE A 75 15.84 -10.87 4.55
C ILE A 75 16.60 -11.50 3.39
N HIS A 76 15.88 -12.22 2.54
CA HIS A 76 16.44 -12.92 1.38
C HIS A 76 15.66 -12.60 0.12
N LYS A 77 16.39 -12.30 -0.97
CA LYS A 77 15.79 -12.04 -2.27
C LYS A 77 15.16 -13.33 -2.82
N VAL A 78 13.86 -13.29 -3.08
CA VAL A 78 13.12 -14.41 -3.71
C VAL A 78 13.16 -14.31 -5.23
N THR A 79 12.79 -13.16 -5.81
CA THR A 79 12.74 -12.95 -7.26
C THR A 79 12.84 -11.45 -7.62
N SER A 80 12.90 -11.12 -8.91
CA SER A 80 12.83 -9.75 -9.43
C SER A 80 12.22 -9.75 -10.82
N PHE A 81 11.31 -8.82 -11.07
CA PHE A 81 10.72 -8.55 -12.38
C PHE A 81 10.86 -7.05 -12.71
N ARG A 82 10.64 -6.69 -13.97
CA ARG A 82 10.61 -5.31 -14.48
C ARG A 82 9.35 -5.11 -15.28
#